data_AF-A0AA49GJP3-F1
#
_entry.id   AF-A0AA49GJP3-F1
#
_cell.length_a   1.000
_cell.length_b   1.000
_cell.length_c   1.000
_cell.angle_alpha   90.00
_cell.angle_beta   90.00
_cell.angle_gamma   90.00
#
_symmetry.space_group_name_H-M   'P 1'
#
loop_
_entity.id
_entity.type
_entity.pdbx_description
1 polymer ?
#
loop_
_entity_poly.entity_id
_entity_poly.type
_entity_poly.pdbx_seq_one_letter_code
_entity_poly.pdbx_strand_id
1 'polypeptide(L)' 'MKAYEESLKVYRDNYSVIETAKKEGATERELDIARAMKKYGDPIEKISAITGLTKEQIEKL' A
#
# COMPACT_ATOMS: atom_id res chain seq x y z
N MET A 1 -35.26 -10.09 -10.31
CA MET A 1 -34.23 -9.21 -10.91
C MET A 1 -33.56 -8.29 -9.88
N LYS A 2 -34.29 -7.67 -8.94
CA LYS A 2 -33.71 -6.80 -7.88
C LYS A 2 -32.62 -7.44 -7.01
N ALA A 3 -32.83 -8.68 -6.54
CA ALA A 3 -31.87 -9.35 -5.66
C ALA A 3 -30.49 -9.63 -6.31
N TYR A 4 -30.45 -9.77 -7.64
CA TYR A 4 -29.21 -9.99 -8.38
C TYR A 4 -28.37 -8.71 -8.45
N GLU A 5 -29.01 -7.57 -8.73
CA GLU A 5 -28.35 -6.26 -8.74
C GLU A 5 -27.86 -5.84 -7.35
N GLU A 6 -28.66 -6.11 -6.31
CA GLU A 6 -28.27 -5.87 -4.91
C GLU A 6 -27.06 -6.72 -4.51
N SER A 7 -27.03 -8.00 -4.89
CA SER A 7 -25.90 -8.88 -4.60
C SER A 7 -24.60 -8.45 -5.31
N LEU A 8 -24.70 -7.96 -6.55
CA LEU A 8 -23.57 -7.42 -7.30
C LEU A 8 -23.02 -6.14 -6.69
N LYS A 9 -23.90 -5.27 -6.17
CA LYS A 9 -23.49 -4.04 -5.49
C LYS A 9 -22.72 -4.35 -4.21
N VAL A 10 -23.23 -5.26 -3.38
CA VAL A 10 -22.57 -5.69 -2.14
C VAL A 10 -21.20 -6.32 -2.41
N TYR A 11 -21.10 -7.15 -3.46
CA TYR A 11 -19.82 -7.74 -3.85
C TYR A 11 -18.80 -6.67 -4.26
N ARG A 12 -19.22 -5.67 -5.04
CA ARG A 12 -18.34 -4.58 -5.50
C ARG A 12 -17.87 -3.69 -4.36
N ASP A 13 -18.76 -3.35 -3.44
CA ASP A 13 -18.44 -2.53 -2.27
C ASP A 13 -17.46 -3.27 -1.36
N ASN A 14 -17.70 -4.55 -1.08
CA ASN A 14 -16.79 -5.39 -0.27
C ASN A 14 -15.42 -5.58 -0.95
N TYR A 15 -15.40 -5.81 -2.27
CA TYR A 15 -14.16 -5.92 -3.02
C TYR A 15 -13.34 -4.63 -2.93
N SER A 16 -14.00 -3.48 -3.06
CA SER A 16 -13.35 -2.17 -2.98
C SER A 16 -12.78 -1.92 -1.57
N VAL A 17 -13.51 -2.28 -0.52
CA VAL A 17 -13.04 -2.17 0.88
C VAL A 17 -11.83 -3.05 1.14
N ILE A 18 -11.84 -4.31 0.69
CA ILE A 18 -10.74 -5.26 0.89
C ILE A 18 -9.49 -4.83 0.10
N GLU A 19 -9.67 -4.36 -1.13
CA GLU A 19 -8.58 -3.87 -1.96
C GLU A 19 -7.95 -2.60 -1.38
N THR A 20 -8.76 -1.67 -0.87
CA THR A 20 -8.25 -0.47 -0.20
C THR A 20 -7.49 -0.85 1.08
N ALA A 21 -8.05 -1.71 1.93
CA ALA A 21 -7.39 -2.16 3.16
C ALA A 21 -6.04 -2.88 2.90
N LYS A 22 -5.96 -3.69 1.83
CA LYS A 22 -4.70 -4.31 1.41
C LYS A 22 -3.67 -3.29 0.92
N LYS A 23 -4.11 -2.30 0.13
CA LYS A 23 -3.22 -1.25 -0.38
C LYS A 23 -2.69 -0.35 0.74
N GLU A 24 -3.56 0.05 1.66
CA GLU A 24 -3.19 0.87 2.82
C GLU A 24 -2.25 0.10 3.76
N GLY A 25 -2.54 -1.18 4.06
CA GLY A 25 -1.67 -2.00 4.90
C GLY A 25 -0.30 -2.32 4.27
N ALA A 26 -0.23 -2.43 2.93
CA ALA A 26 1.04 -2.58 2.22
C ALA A 26 1.86 -1.28 2.28
N THR A 27 1.23 -0.14 2.00
CA THR A 27 1.91 1.16 1.99
C THR A 27 2.40 1.58 3.38
N GLU A 28 1.64 1.37 4.45
CA GLU A 28 2.12 1.72 5.81
C GLU A 28 3.37 0.93 6.22
N ARG A 29 3.40 -0.39 5.95
CA ARG A 29 4.58 -1.22 6.24
C ARG A 29 5.78 -0.82 5.41
N GLU A 30 5.59 -0.55 4.11
CA GLU A 30 6.66 -0.12 3.21
C GLU A 30 7.24 1.22 3.63
N LEU A 31 6.40 2.16 4.08
CA LEU A 31 6.82 3.46 4.59
C LEU A 31 7.58 3.33 5.93
N ASP A 32 7.12 2.47 6.84
CA ASP A 32 7.79 2.24 8.12
C ASP A 32 9.15 1.56 7.95
N ILE A 33 9.25 0.56 7.06
CA ILE A 33 10.52 -0.08 6.70
C ILE A 33 11.46 0.96 6.07
N ALA A 34 10.97 1.77 5.13
CA ALA A 34 11.79 2.80 4.49
C ALA A 34 12.27 3.87 5.49
N ARG A 35 11.44 4.29 6.43
CA ARG A 35 11.83 5.20 7.53
C ARG A 35 12.88 4.58 8.44
N ALA A 36 12.71 3.31 8.83
CA ALA A 36 13.68 2.60 9.64
C ALA A 36 15.03 2.51 8.92
N MET A 37 15.04 2.06 7.66
CA MET A 37 16.25 1.95 6.85
C MET A 37 16.95 3.30 6.64
N LYS A 38 16.19 4.38 6.38
CA LYS A 38 16.73 5.74 6.27
C LYS A 38 17.38 6.18 7.58
N LYS A 39 16.80 5.83 8.73
CA LYS A 39 17.38 6.08 10.07
C LYS A 39 18.67 5.29 10.32
N TYR A 40 18.78 4.08 9.79
CA TYR A 40 20.01 3.28 9.85
C TYR A 40 21.09 3.73 8.85
N GLY A 41 20.78 4.69 7.97
CA GLY A 41 21.71 5.21 6.96
C GLY A 41 21.85 4.32 5.74
N ASP A 42 20.89 3.43 5.47
CA ASP A 42 20.90 2.63 4.25
C ASP A 42 20.74 3.52 2.99
N PRO A 43 21.41 3.16 1.87
CA PRO A 43 21.27 3.88 0.62
C PRO A 43 19.83 3.85 0.08
N ILE A 44 19.36 4.96 -0.49
CA ILE A 44 18.02 5.10 -1.08
C ILE A 44 17.73 4.01 -2.12
N GLU A 45 18.75 3.57 -2.89
CA GLU A 45 18.61 2.49 -3.86
C GLU A 45 18.26 1.15 -3.23
N LYS A 46 18.87 0.85 -2.08
CA LYS A 46 18.61 -0.37 -1.31
C LYS A 46 17.23 -0.32 -0.67
N ILE A 47 16.82 0.85 -0.17
CA ILE A 47 15.48 1.07 0.37
C ILE A 47 14.44 0.85 -0.73
N SER A 48 14.64 1.47 -1.89
CA SER A 48 13.77 1.34 -3.06
C SER A 48 13.64 -0.10 -3.55
N ALA A 49 14.73 -0.87 -3.55
CA ALA A 49 14.71 -2.28 -3.93
C ALA A 49 13.94 -3.18 -2.95
N ILE A 50 13.91 -2.84 -1.65
CA ILE A 50 13.26 -3.65 -0.61
C ILE A 50 11.80 -3.26 -0.42
N THR A 51 11.48 -1.97 -0.41
CA THR A 51 10.13 -1.47 -0.15
C THR A 51 9.32 -1.22 -1.41
N GLY A 52 9.95 -1.26 -2.60
CA GLY A 52 9.30 -0.96 -3.86
C GLY A 52 8.93 0.52 -4.03
N LEU A 53 9.28 1.38 -3.07
CA LEU A 53 9.03 2.82 -3.13
C LEU A 53 9.98 3.48 -4.13
N THR A 54 9.50 4.53 -4.79
CA THR A 54 10.35 5.34 -5.67
C THR A 54 11.35 6.15 -4.85
N LYS A 55 12.47 6.52 -5.47
CA LYS A 55 13.49 7.39 -4.84
C LYS A 55 12.86 8.69 -4.30
N GLU A 56 11.94 9.28 -5.05
CA GLU A 56 11.20 10.49 -4.66
C GLU A 56 10.33 10.29 -3.41
N GLN A 57 9.66 9.14 -3.29
CA GLN A 57 8.89 8.81 -2.10
C GLN A 57 9.79 8.65 -0.87
N ILE A 58 10.97 8.05 -1.04
CA ILE A 58 11.95 7.85 0.04
C ILE A 58 12.63 9.17 0.46
N GLU A 59 12.84 10.09 -0.47
CA GLU A 59 13.34 11.44 -0.16
C GLU A 59 12.31 12.26 0.62
N LYS A 60 11.01 12.13 0.30
CA LYS A 60 9.90 12.79 1.00
C LYS A 60 9.56 12.20 2.38
N LEU A 61 10.01 10.98 2.67
CA LEU A 61 9.84 10.32 3.98
C LEU A 61 10.68 10.95 5.09
#